data_AF-A0A9R1EA78-F1
#
_entry.id   AF-A0A9R1EA78-F1
#
_cell.length_a   1.000
_cell.length_b   1.000
_cell.length_c   1.000
_cell.angle_alpha   90.00
_cell.angle_beta   90.00
_cell.angle_gamma   90.00
#
_symmetry.space_group_name_H-M   'P 1'
#
loop_
_entity.id
_entity.type
_entity.pdbx_description
1 polymer ?
#
loop_
_entity_poly.entity_id
_entity_poly.type
_entity_poly.pdbx_seq_one_letter_code
_entity_poly.pdbx_strand_id
1 'polypeptide(L)'
;VAAVVARDPRSLCASVERTLAPVVVGLSDLGLSRSDIARLASLAVHRFRKEDTVSKLQYYLHLFGSSENLLRAMKFCDFLSHSLERVVKPNVVFLRECGLGACDIAKLCIQRPRMITANLQHLQAMVACAENIGVPRGSGMFRHALHAVAFMSEAEITARVEYLKSTFTWTDAEVGIAVSRAPLMLTRSKESLQRRSEFFISEVGLEPSYIAQQSVLLGYSLEARLRPRYYVV
;
A
#
# COMPACT_ATOMS: atom_id res chain seq x y z
N VAL A 1 -3.76 10.95 -27.30
CA VAL A 1 -4.46 10.13 -28.32
C VAL A 1 -3.61 8.97 -28.79
N ALA A 2 -2.45 9.18 -29.43
CA ALA A 2 -1.58 8.09 -29.93
C ALA A 2 -1.27 6.99 -28.89
N ALA A 3 -0.90 7.36 -27.66
CA ALA A 3 -0.62 6.40 -26.59
C ALA A 3 -1.85 5.56 -26.16
N VAL A 4 -3.06 6.13 -26.23
CA VAL A 4 -4.31 5.41 -25.92
C VAL A 4 -4.66 4.45 -27.05
N VAL A 5 -4.52 4.90 -28.30
CA VAL A 5 -4.76 4.08 -29.50
C VAL A 5 -3.78 2.92 -29.58
N ALA A 6 -2.50 3.14 -29.27
CA ALA A 6 -1.49 2.08 -29.25
C ALA A 6 -1.80 0.98 -28.22
N ARG A 7 -2.43 1.32 -27.10
CA ARG A 7 -2.78 0.37 -26.03
C ARG A 7 -4.18 -0.25 -26.17
N ASP A 8 -5.13 0.47 -26.77
CA ASP A 8 -6.45 -0.04 -27.13
C ASP A 8 -6.89 0.51 -28.48
N PRO A 9 -6.52 -0.16 -29.60
CA PRO A 9 -6.91 0.26 -30.94
C PRO A 9 -8.42 0.34 -31.12
N ARG A 10 -9.19 -0.45 -30.36
CA ARG A 10 -10.66 -0.43 -30.41
C ARG A 10 -11.25 0.89 -29.90
N SER A 11 -10.46 1.75 -29.25
CA SER A 11 -10.87 3.11 -28.90
C SER A 11 -11.25 3.95 -30.13
N LEU A 12 -10.64 3.69 -31.28
CA LEU A 12 -11.01 4.31 -32.57
C LEU A 12 -12.38 3.87 -33.08
N CYS A 13 -12.88 2.71 -32.64
CA CYS A 13 -14.18 2.17 -33.04
C CYS A 13 -15.31 2.63 -32.11
N ALA A 14 -15.02 3.42 -31.07
CA ALA A 14 -16.02 3.87 -30.13
C ALA A 14 -16.76 5.10 -30.65
N SER A 15 -18.09 5.14 -30.46
CA SER A 15 -18.86 6.34 -30.79
C SER A 15 -18.49 7.47 -29.83
N VAL A 16 -18.06 8.60 -30.39
CA VAL A 16 -17.78 9.81 -29.59
C VAL A 16 -19.03 10.23 -28.84
N GLU A 17 -20.16 10.38 -29.54
CA GLU A 17 -21.41 10.87 -28.96
C GLU A 17 -22.08 9.87 -28.01
N ARG A 18 -22.09 8.58 -28.37
CA ARG A 18 -22.84 7.57 -27.60
C ARG A 18 -22.03 6.91 -26.50
N THR A 19 -20.71 6.94 -26.56
CA THR A 19 -19.85 6.19 -25.63
C THR A 19 -18.85 7.07 -24.90
N LEU A 20 -18.05 7.86 -25.61
CA LEU A 20 -16.96 8.62 -24.97
C LEU A 20 -17.46 9.89 -24.27
N ALA A 21 -18.32 10.67 -24.94
CA ALA A 21 -18.84 11.92 -24.39
C ALA A 21 -19.64 11.70 -23.09
N PRO A 22 -20.54 10.69 -22.98
CA PRO A 22 -21.25 10.43 -21.73
C PRO A 22 -20.32 10.09 -20.55
N VAL A 23 -19.23 9.34 -20.80
CA VAL A 23 -18.24 9.04 -19.76
C VAL A 23 -17.50 10.32 -19.33
N VAL A 24 -17.08 11.16 -20.27
CA VAL A 24 -16.38 12.41 -19.95
C VAL A 24 -17.29 13.38 -19.18
N VAL A 25 -18.56 13.51 -19.59
CA VAL A 25 -19.56 14.32 -18.88
C VAL A 25 -19.76 13.78 -17.47
N GLY A 26 -20.04 12.48 -17.33
CA GLY A 26 -20.24 11.86 -16.02
C GLY A 26 -19.03 12.02 -15.08
N LEU A 27 -17.80 11.93 -15.59
CA LEU A 27 -16.60 12.18 -14.78
C LEU A 27 -16.42 13.66 -14.42
N SER A 28 -16.83 14.56 -15.31
CA SER A 28 -16.83 16.01 -15.02
C SER A 28 -17.84 16.36 -13.93
N ASP A 29 -19.02 15.72 -13.94
CA ASP A 29 -20.06 15.87 -12.91
C ASP A 29 -19.62 15.32 -11.54
N LEU A 30 -18.68 14.37 -11.53
CA LEU A 30 -17.99 13.91 -10.30
C LEU A 30 -16.89 14.87 -9.83
N GLY A 31 -16.72 16.01 -10.48
CA GLY A 31 -15.77 17.06 -10.10
C GLY A 31 -14.35 16.85 -10.64
N LEU A 32 -14.13 15.97 -11.62
CA LEU A 32 -12.80 15.75 -12.18
C LEU A 32 -12.45 16.83 -13.20
N SER A 33 -11.21 17.31 -13.12
CA SER A 33 -10.65 18.21 -14.13
C SER A 33 -10.46 17.49 -15.47
N ARG A 34 -10.42 18.24 -16.57
CA ARG A 34 -10.08 17.69 -17.90
C ARG A 34 -8.73 16.95 -17.89
N SER A 35 -7.77 17.43 -17.11
CA SER A 35 -6.46 16.79 -16.95
C SER A 35 -6.56 15.45 -16.25
N ASP A 36 -7.34 15.35 -15.17
CA ASP A 36 -7.58 14.10 -14.45
C ASP A 36 -8.30 13.08 -15.34
N ILE A 37 -9.31 13.51 -16.10
CA ILE A 37 -10.04 12.64 -17.03
C ILE A 37 -9.09 12.10 -18.12
N ALA A 38 -8.23 12.94 -18.69
CA ALA A 38 -7.24 12.50 -19.68
C ALA A 38 -6.23 11.48 -19.11
N ARG A 39 -5.79 11.70 -17.87
CA ARG A 39 -4.91 10.75 -17.16
C ARG A 39 -5.64 9.44 -16.85
N LEU A 40 -6.89 9.50 -16.40
CA LEU A 40 -7.73 8.33 -16.18
C LEU A 40 -7.92 7.54 -17.46
N ALA A 41 -8.27 8.19 -18.57
CA ALA A 41 -8.43 7.52 -19.86
C ALA A 41 -7.15 6.78 -20.29
N SER A 42 -5.98 7.35 -19.97
CA SER A 42 -4.68 6.74 -20.26
C SER A 42 -4.34 5.53 -19.37
N LEU A 43 -4.92 5.43 -18.17
CA LEU A 43 -4.73 4.33 -17.22
C LEU A 43 -5.81 3.25 -17.34
N ALA A 44 -7.06 3.65 -17.58
CA ALA A 44 -8.25 2.81 -17.72
C ALA A 44 -8.36 2.15 -19.10
N VAL A 45 -7.66 2.69 -20.10
CA VAL A 45 -7.46 2.17 -21.46
C VAL A 45 -8.69 1.45 -22.04
N HIS A 46 -8.78 0.13 -21.88
CA HIS A 46 -9.80 -0.71 -22.50
C HIS A 46 -11.15 -0.71 -21.76
N ARG A 47 -11.16 -0.31 -20.48
CA ARG A 47 -12.38 -0.22 -19.65
C ARG A 47 -13.05 1.13 -19.73
N PHE A 48 -12.33 2.20 -20.11
CA PHE A 48 -12.85 3.57 -20.09
C PHE A 48 -14.15 3.77 -20.89
N ARG A 49 -14.43 2.86 -21.84
CA ARG A 49 -15.59 2.90 -22.75
C ARG A 49 -16.76 2.05 -22.28
N LYS A 50 -16.66 1.41 -21.11
CA LYS A 50 -17.72 0.56 -20.56
C LYS A 50 -18.74 1.40 -19.82
N GLU A 51 -20.00 1.01 -19.90
CA GLU A 51 -21.13 1.70 -19.24
C GLU A 51 -20.95 1.81 -17.72
N ASP A 52 -20.30 0.82 -17.10
CA ASP A 52 -20.05 0.79 -15.64
C ASP A 52 -18.88 1.67 -15.19
N THR A 53 -18.17 2.33 -16.12
CA THR A 53 -16.94 3.09 -15.82
C THR A 53 -17.16 4.22 -14.82
N VAL A 54 -18.21 5.03 -15.05
CA VAL A 54 -18.49 6.21 -14.22
C VAL A 54 -18.83 5.78 -12.80
N SER A 55 -19.76 4.83 -12.64
CA SER A 55 -20.15 4.30 -11.32
C SER A 55 -18.99 3.64 -10.58
N LYS A 56 -18.11 2.93 -11.30
CA LYS A 56 -16.90 2.37 -10.70
C LYS A 56 -15.96 3.44 -10.19
N LEU A 57 -15.66 4.42 -11.03
CA LEU A 57 -14.76 5.52 -10.67
C LEU A 57 -15.35 6.35 -9.53
N GLN A 58 -16.66 6.57 -9.49
CA GLN A 58 -17.33 7.22 -8.36
C GLN A 58 -17.05 6.49 -7.03
N TYR A 59 -17.20 5.17 -7.00
CA TYR A 59 -16.90 4.39 -5.80
C TYR A 59 -15.42 4.53 -5.39
N TYR A 60 -14.50 4.43 -6.35
CA TYR A 60 -13.08 4.56 -6.04
C TYR A 60 -12.68 5.96 -5.61
N LEU A 61 -13.26 7.02 -6.21
CA LEU A 61 -13.04 8.39 -5.78
C LEU A 61 -13.44 8.58 -4.31
N HIS A 62 -14.59 8.03 -3.91
CA HIS A 62 -15.02 8.03 -2.52
C HIS A 62 -14.05 7.24 -1.62
N LEU A 63 -13.61 6.06 -2.05
CA LEU A 63 -12.68 5.21 -1.28
C LEU A 63 -11.31 5.87 -1.08
N PHE A 64 -10.76 6.52 -2.11
CA PHE A 64 -9.44 7.14 -2.07
C PHE A 64 -9.44 8.60 -1.58
N GLY A 65 -10.63 9.21 -1.47
CA GLY A 65 -10.85 10.57 -0.98
C GLY A 65 -10.42 11.69 -1.94
N SER A 66 -9.68 11.40 -3.01
CA SER A 66 -9.29 12.37 -4.04
C SER A 66 -8.96 11.72 -5.39
N SER A 67 -9.10 12.49 -6.47
CA SER A 67 -8.69 12.06 -7.82
C SER A 67 -7.19 11.79 -7.89
N GLU A 68 -6.36 12.57 -7.19
CA GLU A 68 -4.92 12.39 -7.14
C GLU A 68 -4.52 11.04 -6.54
N ASN A 69 -5.14 10.66 -5.41
CA ASN A 69 -4.87 9.38 -4.75
C ASN A 69 -5.32 8.20 -5.60
N LEU A 70 -6.51 8.29 -6.21
CA LEU A 70 -7.00 7.29 -7.16
C LEU A 70 -6.02 7.11 -8.33
N LEU A 71 -5.63 8.21 -8.97
CA LEU A 71 -4.68 8.21 -10.08
C LEU A 71 -3.32 7.64 -9.70
N ARG A 72 -2.84 7.90 -8.47
CA ARG A 72 -1.60 7.32 -7.94
C ARG A 72 -1.71 5.81 -7.80
N ALA A 73 -2.83 5.30 -7.29
CA ALA A 73 -3.06 3.87 -7.12
C ALA A 73 -3.26 3.13 -8.46
N MET A 74 -3.98 3.74 -9.41
CA MET A 74 -4.24 3.19 -10.75
C MET A 74 -2.98 2.97 -11.61
N LYS A 75 -1.85 3.61 -11.27
CA LYS A 75 -0.57 3.34 -11.94
C LYS A 75 -0.08 1.91 -11.74
N PHE A 76 -0.50 1.24 -10.65
CA PHE A 76 0.01 -0.07 -10.26
C PHE A 76 -1.07 -1.17 -10.21
N CYS A 77 -2.34 -0.82 -10.43
CA CYS A 77 -3.46 -1.75 -10.44
C CYS A 77 -4.57 -1.28 -11.39
N ASP A 78 -5.09 -2.21 -12.19
CA ASP A 78 -6.24 -1.98 -13.06
C ASP A 78 -7.55 -2.26 -12.31
N PHE A 79 -7.98 -1.31 -11.49
CA PHE A 79 -9.18 -1.42 -10.67
C PHE A 79 -10.45 -1.71 -11.48
N LEU A 80 -10.58 -1.11 -12.67
CA LEU A 80 -11.82 -1.17 -13.46
C LEU A 80 -12.08 -2.56 -14.04
N SER A 81 -11.05 -3.40 -14.11
CA SER A 81 -11.16 -4.79 -14.52
C SER A 81 -11.81 -5.69 -13.47
N HIS A 82 -11.85 -5.26 -12.20
CA HIS A 82 -12.43 -6.05 -11.11
C HIS A 82 -13.92 -5.70 -10.87
N SER A 83 -14.66 -6.67 -10.32
CA SER A 83 -16.05 -6.46 -9.90
C SER A 83 -16.09 -5.72 -8.57
N LEU A 84 -16.86 -4.63 -8.50
CA LEU A 84 -17.07 -3.93 -7.24
C LEU A 84 -17.80 -4.80 -6.22
N GLU A 85 -18.93 -5.39 -6.63
CA GLU A 85 -19.79 -6.16 -5.73
C GLU A 85 -19.15 -7.47 -5.26
N ARG A 86 -18.42 -8.17 -6.14
CA ARG A 86 -17.90 -9.51 -5.84
C ARG A 86 -16.51 -9.52 -5.24
N VAL A 87 -15.72 -8.45 -5.42
CA VAL A 87 -14.31 -8.42 -4.99
C VAL A 87 -14.05 -7.22 -4.09
N VAL A 88 -14.24 -6.01 -4.62
CA VAL A 88 -13.72 -4.80 -3.97
C VAL A 88 -14.50 -4.44 -2.71
N LYS A 89 -15.83 -4.41 -2.76
CA LYS A 89 -16.68 -4.11 -1.61
C LYS A 89 -16.52 -5.16 -0.50
N PRO A 90 -16.55 -6.49 -0.77
CA PRO A 90 -16.25 -7.49 0.24
C PRO A 90 -14.88 -7.30 0.90
N ASN A 91 -13.82 -7.03 0.12
CA ASN A 91 -12.48 -6.78 0.66
C ASN A 91 -12.44 -5.52 1.54
N VAL A 92 -13.13 -4.44 1.14
CA VAL A 92 -13.23 -3.21 1.95
C VAL A 92 -14.01 -3.45 3.25
N VAL A 93 -15.11 -4.22 3.20
CA VAL A 93 -15.87 -4.61 4.40
C VAL A 93 -15.00 -5.44 5.33
N PHE A 94 -14.31 -6.45 4.82
CA PHE A 94 -13.42 -7.29 5.62
C PHE A 94 -12.28 -6.49 6.28
N LEU A 95 -11.68 -5.53 5.56
CA LEU A 95 -10.68 -4.64 6.16
C LEU A 95 -11.26 -3.76 7.28
N ARG A 96 -12.51 -3.32 7.16
CA ARG A 96 -13.21 -2.60 8.25
C ARG A 96 -13.47 -3.50 9.45
N GLU A 97 -13.86 -4.75 9.23
CA GLU A 97 -14.02 -5.77 10.29
C GLU A 97 -12.70 -6.07 11.00
N CYS A 98 -11.56 -5.93 10.30
CA CYS A 98 -10.23 -5.98 10.91
C CYS A 98 -9.84 -4.70 11.67
N GLY A 99 -10.76 -3.73 11.79
CA GLY A 99 -10.58 -2.50 12.55
C GLY A 99 -9.90 -1.36 11.80
N LEU A 100 -9.79 -1.41 10.46
CA LEU A 100 -9.28 -0.27 9.69
C LEU A 100 -10.40 0.74 9.39
N GLY A 101 -10.15 2.01 9.71
CA GLY A 101 -10.99 3.12 9.27
C GLY A 101 -10.84 3.42 7.77
N ALA A 102 -11.79 4.15 7.19
CA ALA A 102 -11.79 4.48 5.76
C ALA A 102 -10.50 5.18 5.30
N CYS A 103 -9.98 6.12 6.11
CA CYS A 103 -8.72 6.82 5.82
C CYS A 103 -7.50 5.88 5.80
N ASP A 104 -7.46 4.90 6.70
CA ASP A 104 -6.37 3.93 6.75
C ASP A 104 -6.43 2.92 5.60
N ILE A 105 -7.64 2.49 5.23
CA ILE A 105 -7.87 1.67 4.03
C ILE A 105 -7.38 2.44 2.79
N ALA A 106 -7.74 3.72 2.64
CA ALA A 106 -7.30 4.55 1.53
C ALA A 106 -5.76 4.63 1.46
N LYS A 107 -5.10 4.97 2.58
CA LYS A 107 -3.63 5.04 2.66
C LYS A 107 -2.96 3.71 2.32
N LEU A 108 -3.49 2.61 2.85
CA LEU A 108 -3.00 1.26 2.57
C LEU A 108 -3.13 0.93 1.08
N CYS A 109 -4.28 1.24 0.47
CA CYS A 109 -4.54 0.98 -0.95
C CYS A 109 -3.75 1.90 -1.89
N ILE A 110 -3.34 3.09 -1.46
CA ILE A 110 -2.44 3.93 -2.26
C ILE A 110 -1.06 3.27 -2.36
N GLN A 111 -0.56 2.67 -1.27
CA GLN A 111 0.76 2.03 -1.21
C GLN A 111 0.76 0.58 -1.71
N ARG A 112 -0.36 -0.13 -1.55
CA ARG A 112 -0.60 -1.51 -2.00
C ARG A 112 -1.92 -1.63 -2.76
N PRO A 113 -2.05 -1.03 -3.96
CA PRO A 113 -3.30 -0.97 -4.73
C PRO A 113 -3.98 -2.33 -4.94
N ARG A 114 -3.19 -3.37 -5.17
CA ARG A 114 -3.72 -4.72 -5.45
C ARG A 114 -4.43 -5.37 -4.26
N MET A 115 -4.33 -4.81 -3.05
CA MET A 115 -4.90 -5.42 -1.85
C MET A 115 -6.42 -5.50 -1.91
N ILE A 116 -7.09 -4.44 -2.37
CA ILE A 116 -8.56 -4.40 -2.49
C ILE A 116 -9.09 -5.17 -3.71
N THR A 117 -8.22 -5.54 -4.65
CA THR A 117 -8.57 -6.36 -5.82
C THR A 117 -8.09 -7.80 -5.71
N ALA A 118 -7.43 -8.16 -4.61
CA ALA A 118 -6.96 -9.51 -4.35
C ALA A 118 -8.15 -10.46 -4.14
N ASN A 119 -7.90 -11.76 -4.31
CA ASN A 119 -8.81 -12.77 -3.81
C ASN A 119 -8.94 -12.62 -2.28
N LEU A 120 -10.16 -12.73 -1.76
CA LEU A 120 -10.45 -12.61 -0.32
C LEU A 120 -9.62 -13.59 0.54
N GLN A 121 -9.37 -14.81 0.06
CA GLN A 121 -8.52 -15.79 0.76
C GLN A 121 -7.08 -15.30 0.91
N HIS A 122 -6.55 -14.64 -0.13
CA HIS A 122 -5.21 -14.06 -0.07
C HIS A 122 -5.16 -12.86 0.88
N LEU A 123 -6.24 -12.06 0.91
CA LEU A 123 -6.38 -10.96 1.86
C LEU A 123 -6.46 -11.46 3.31
N GLN A 124 -7.19 -12.54 3.56
CA GLN A 124 -7.25 -13.21 4.86
C GLN A 124 -5.88 -13.76 5.28
N ALA A 125 -5.12 -14.36 4.35
CA ALA A 125 -3.76 -14.81 4.62
C ALA A 125 -2.84 -13.64 5.02
N MET A 126 -2.92 -12.50 4.32
CA MET A 126 -2.15 -11.30 4.70
C MET A 126 -2.53 -10.76 6.09
N VAL A 127 -3.82 -10.81 6.45
CA VAL A 127 -4.29 -10.47 7.79
C VAL A 127 -3.73 -11.43 8.84
N ALA A 128 -3.77 -12.74 8.58
CA ALA A 128 -3.19 -13.74 9.47
C ALA A 128 -1.67 -13.55 9.63
N CYS A 129 -0.95 -13.24 8.56
CA CYS A 129 0.48 -12.91 8.64
C CYS A 129 0.74 -11.67 9.51
N ALA A 130 -0.09 -10.63 9.42
CA ALA A 130 0.02 -9.44 10.27
C ALA A 130 -0.20 -9.76 11.75
N GLU A 131 -1.13 -10.65 12.07
CA GLU A 131 -1.37 -11.14 13.44
C GLU A 131 -0.19 -12.00 13.92
N ASN A 132 0.34 -12.88 13.08
CA ASN A 132 1.46 -13.77 13.40
C ASN A 132 2.77 -13.01 13.71
N ILE A 133 2.99 -11.84 13.11
CA ILE A 133 4.11 -10.96 13.47
C ILE A 133 3.84 -10.12 14.74
N GLY A 134 2.79 -10.46 15.49
CA GLY A 134 2.47 -9.87 16.80
C GLY A 134 1.65 -8.59 16.74
N VAL A 135 0.99 -8.27 15.61
CA VAL A 135 0.17 -7.05 15.49
C VAL A 135 -1.33 -7.38 15.46
N PRO A 136 -2.07 -7.10 16.55
CA PRO A 136 -3.49 -7.42 16.60
C PRO A 136 -4.32 -6.49 15.71
N ARG A 137 -5.46 -7.02 15.21
CA ARG A 137 -6.51 -6.25 14.54
C ARG A 137 -7.00 -5.10 15.42
N GLY A 138 -7.46 -4.03 14.78
CA GLY A 138 -7.91 -2.81 15.47
C GLY A 138 -6.81 -1.97 16.13
N SER A 139 -5.55 -2.45 16.18
CA SER A 139 -4.44 -1.60 16.62
C SER A 139 -4.10 -0.53 15.57
N GLY A 140 -3.61 0.63 16.02
CA GLY A 140 -3.13 1.68 15.11
C GLY A 140 -1.92 1.26 14.26
N MET A 141 -1.26 0.15 14.61
CA MET A 141 -0.15 -0.42 13.85
C MET A 141 -0.61 -1.37 12.74
N PHE A 142 -1.86 -1.84 12.79
CA PHE A 142 -2.35 -2.90 11.91
C PHE A 142 -2.26 -2.55 10.42
N ARG A 143 -2.52 -1.27 10.04
CA ARG A 143 -2.31 -0.83 8.65
C ARG A 143 -0.87 -0.96 8.17
N HIS A 144 0.10 -0.74 9.05
CA HIS A 144 1.52 -0.83 8.71
C HIS A 144 1.98 -2.29 8.64
N ALA A 145 1.43 -3.14 9.49
CA ALA A 145 1.65 -4.58 9.44
C ALA A 145 1.15 -5.14 8.10
N LEU A 146 -0.09 -4.83 7.71
CA LEU A 146 -0.62 -5.21 6.40
C LEU A 146 0.24 -4.70 5.24
N HIS A 147 0.68 -3.45 5.30
CA HIS A 147 1.58 -2.90 4.27
C HIS A 147 2.90 -3.69 4.17
N ALA A 148 3.45 -4.10 5.32
CA ALA A 148 4.73 -4.79 5.42
C ALA A 148 4.67 -6.22 4.87
N VAL A 149 3.62 -6.97 5.19
CA VAL A 149 3.45 -8.38 4.79
C VAL A 149 2.77 -8.55 3.44
N ALA A 150 2.24 -7.46 2.86
CA ALA A 150 1.48 -7.50 1.62
C ALA A 150 2.25 -8.21 0.49
N PHE A 151 1.63 -9.26 -0.06
CA PHE A 151 2.16 -10.06 -1.17
C PHE A 151 3.52 -10.71 -0.90
N MET A 152 3.89 -10.90 0.37
CA MET A 152 5.01 -11.76 0.76
C MET A 152 4.48 -13.15 1.11
N SER A 153 5.23 -14.18 0.75
CA SER A 153 5.04 -15.52 1.28
C SER A 153 5.48 -15.61 2.74
N GLU A 154 4.96 -16.61 3.46
CA GLU A 154 5.37 -16.88 4.84
C GLU A 154 6.88 -17.11 4.96
N ALA A 155 7.47 -17.87 4.03
CA ALA A 155 8.91 -18.11 3.98
C ALA A 155 9.72 -16.80 3.82
N GLU A 156 9.25 -15.86 3.00
CA GLU A 156 9.90 -14.56 2.85
C GLU A 156 9.81 -13.74 4.14
N ILE A 157 8.65 -13.74 4.82
CA ILE A 157 8.49 -13.03 6.09
C ILE A 157 9.42 -13.62 7.15
N THR A 158 9.46 -14.95 7.30
CA THR A 158 10.36 -15.64 8.24
C THR A 158 11.82 -15.33 7.94
N ALA A 159 12.23 -15.39 6.67
CA ALA A 159 13.60 -15.05 6.28
C ALA A 159 13.97 -13.60 6.61
N ARG A 160 13.00 -12.67 6.53
CA ARG A 160 13.19 -11.26 6.91
C ARG A 160 13.29 -11.08 8.43
N VAL A 161 12.49 -11.80 9.20
CA VAL A 161 12.54 -11.80 10.67
C VAL A 161 13.88 -12.36 11.15
N GLU A 162 14.34 -13.50 10.63
CA GLU A 162 15.65 -14.09 10.96
C GLU A 162 16.82 -13.18 10.59
N TYR A 163 16.69 -12.49 9.45
CA TYR A 163 17.69 -11.49 9.06
C TYR A 163 17.73 -10.31 10.04
N LEU A 164 16.59 -9.83 10.53
CA LEU A 164 16.55 -8.77 11.56
C LEU A 164 17.15 -9.25 12.87
N LYS A 165 16.77 -10.46 13.30
CA LYS A 165 17.29 -11.10 14.52
C LYS A 165 18.81 -11.16 14.51
N SER A 166 19.39 -11.70 13.43
CA SER A 166 20.85 -11.78 13.28
C SER A 166 21.52 -10.39 13.16
N THR A 167 20.92 -9.47 12.41
CA THR A 167 21.52 -8.15 12.15
C THR A 167 21.57 -7.26 13.40
N PHE A 168 20.55 -7.32 14.25
CA PHE A 168 20.47 -6.52 15.48
C PHE A 168 20.81 -7.31 16.75
N THR A 169 21.33 -8.53 16.59
CA THR A 169 21.67 -9.45 17.69
C THR A 169 20.54 -9.61 18.71
N TRP A 170 19.30 -9.72 18.21
CA TRP A 170 18.12 -9.88 19.04
C TRP A 170 17.85 -11.34 19.39
N THR A 171 17.27 -11.55 20.56
CA THR A 171 16.56 -12.77 20.92
C THR A 171 15.22 -12.88 20.17
N ASP A 172 14.58 -14.05 20.22
CA ASP A 172 13.25 -14.26 19.64
C ASP A 172 12.18 -13.32 20.24
N ALA A 173 12.27 -13.07 21.55
CA ALA A 173 11.36 -12.14 22.21
C ALA A 173 11.58 -10.69 21.74
N GLU A 174 12.83 -10.26 21.61
CA GLU A 174 13.18 -8.90 21.19
C GLU A 174 12.81 -8.62 19.73
N VAL A 175 13.07 -9.56 18.80
CA VAL A 175 12.66 -9.38 17.41
C VAL A 175 11.14 -9.34 17.29
N GLY A 176 10.40 -10.12 18.09
CA GLY A 176 8.94 -10.04 18.16
C GLY A 176 8.44 -8.66 18.61
N ILE A 177 9.07 -8.08 19.65
CA ILE A 177 8.76 -6.71 20.11
C ILE A 177 9.08 -5.69 19.01
N ALA A 178 10.25 -5.81 18.38
CA ALA A 178 10.70 -4.86 17.37
C ALA A 178 9.78 -4.87 16.14
N VAL A 179 9.47 -6.05 15.59
CA VAL A 179 8.65 -6.22 14.38
C VAL A 179 7.21 -5.81 14.64
N SER A 180 6.62 -6.15 15.79
CA SER A 180 5.24 -5.75 16.11
C SER A 180 5.08 -4.22 16.22
N ARG A 181 6.12 -3.51 16.68
CA ARG A 181 6.12 -2.04 16.81
C ARG A 181 6.57 -1.31 15.56
N ALA A 182 7.38 -1.94 14.71
CA ALA A 182 7.94 -1.34 13.49
C ALA A 182 7.92 -2.31 12.30
N PRO A 183 6.75 -2.81 11.87
CA PRO A 183 6.65 -3.88 10.87
C PRO A 183 7.24 -3.47 9.51
N LEU A 184 7.28 -2.17 9.19
CA LEU A 184 7.88 -1.65 7.96
C LEU A 184 9.36 -2.00 7.79
N MET A 185 10.07 -2.39 8.86
CA MET A 185 11.45 -2.89 8.76
C MET A 185 11.57 -4.09 7.84
N LEU A 186 10.54 -4.96 7.76
CA LEU A 186 10.52 -6.12 6.87
C LEU A 186 10.65 -5.71 5.39
N THR A 187 10.27 -4.48 5.04
CA THR A 187 10.31 -3.96 3.67
C THR A 187 11.63 -3.28 3.29
N ARG A 188 12.51 -3.00 4.25
CA ARG A 188 13.79 -2.32 4.00
C ARG A 188 14.78 -3.24 3.28
N SER A 189 15.75 -2.68 2.56
CA SER A 189 16.84 -3.49 2.01
C SER A 189 17.77 -3.97 3.13
N LYS A 190 18.43 -5.11 2.91
CA LYS A 190 19.41 -5.70 3.83
C LYS A 190 20.51 -4.70 4.22
N GLU A 191 21.11 -4.06 3.22
CA GLU A 191 22.10 -3.00 3.37
C GLU A 191 21.60 -1.81 4.23
N SER A 192 20.34 -1.41 4.06
CA SER A 192 19.75 -0.31 4.86
C SER A 192 19.56 -0.68 6.33
N LEU A 193 19.35 -1.97 6.62
CA LEU A 193 19.24 -2.50 7.97
C LEU A 193 20.62 -2.65 8.62
N GLN A 194 21.61 -3.15 7.88
CA GLN A 194 23.01 -3.25 8.33
C GLN A 194 23.56 -1.90 8.78
N ARG A 195 23.47 -0.87 7.93
CA ARG A 195 23.95 0.49 8.31
C ARG A 195 23.28 1.03 9.57
N ARG A 196 22.00 0.70 9.80
CA ARG A 196 21.30 1.10 11.02
C ARG A 196 21.80 0.34 12.23
N SER A 197 22.01 -0.97 12.10
CA SER A 197 22.58 -1.79 13.15
C SER A 197 23.97 -1.30 13.54
N GLU A 198 24.86 -1.11 12.57
CA GLU A 198 26.22 -0.57 12.80
C GLU A 198 26.17 0.79 13.50
N PHE A 199 25.30 1.70 13.05
CA PHE A 199 25.14 2.99 13.71
C PHE A 199 24.65 2.85 15.16
N PHE A 200 23.57 2.12 15.41
CA PHE A 200 22.99 2.04 16.75
C PHE A 200 23.86 1.24 17.73
N ILE A 201 24.44 0.13 17.29
CA ILE A 201 25.21 -0.78 18.16
C ILE A 201 26.66 -0.34 18.23
N SER A 202 27.34 -0.15 17.09
CA SER A 202 28.78 0.11 17.07
C SER A 202 29.13 1.58 17.28
N GLU A 203 28.41 2.51 16.64
CA GLU A 203 28.73 3.95 16.74
C GLU A 203 28.13 4.62 17.99
N VAL A 204 26.88 4.32 18.31
CA VAL A 204 26.16 4.91 19.46
C VAL A 204 26.33 4.07 20.74
N GLY A 205 26.57 2.75 20.63
CA GLY A 205 26.74 1.88 21.78
C GLY A 205 25.42 1.48 22.46
N LEU A 206 24.30 1.45 21.73
CA LEU A 206 23.01 1.04 22.30
C LEU A 206 22.91 -0.47 22.45
N GLU A 207 22.39 -0.90 23.60
CA GLU A 207 22.04 -2.30 23.85
C GLU A 207 20.96 -2.81 22.87
N PRO A 208 21.10 -4.02 22.29
CA PRO A 208 20.11 -4.62 21.40
C PRO A 208 18.68 -4.60 21.96
N SER A 209 18.53 -4.94 23.24
CA SER A 209 17.24 -4.95 23.95
C SER A 209 16.56 -3.58 23.96
N TYR A 210 17.34 -2.51 24.16
CA TYR A 210 16.86 -1.14 24.12
C TYR A 210 16.41 -0.75 22.71
N ILE A 211 17.18 -1.13 21.68
CA ILE A 211 16.82 -0.87 20.27
C ILE A 211 15.49 -1.57 19.92
N ALA A 212 15.27 -2.81 20.39
CA ALA A 212 14.01 -3.53 20.17
C ALA A 212 12.81 -2.79 20.79
N GLN A 213 12.96 -2.29 22.02
CA GLN A 213 11.91 -1.53 22.70
C GLN A 213 11.65 -0.16 22.04
N GLN A 214 12.68 0.44 21.47
CA GLN A 214 12.64 1.73 20.76
C GLN A 214 12.65 1.58 19.24
N SER A 215 12.02 0.52 18.71
CA SER A 215 12.07 0.18 17.27
C SER A 215 11.54 1.26 16.33
N VAL A 216 10.77 2.24 16.84
CA VAL A 216 10.37 3.44 16.10
C VAL A 216 11.58 4.22 15.57
N LEU A 217 12.71 4.20 16.27
CA LEU A 217 13.95 4.85 15.84
C LEU A 217 14.44 4.32 14.49
N LEU A 218 14.22 3.03 14.22
CA LEU A 218 14.60 2.36 12.97
C LEU A 218 13.76 2.83 11.77
N GLY A 219 12.63 3.49 12.05
CA GLY A 219 11.80 4.17 11.06
C GLY A 219 12.44 5.45 10.51
N TYR A 220 13.31 6.11 11.26
CA TYR A 220 13.88 7.40 10.86
C TYR A 220 14.95 7.29 9.77
N SER A 221 15.20 8.43 9.11
CA SER A 221 16.31 8.57 8.16
C SER A 221 17.63 8.57 8.91
N LEU A 222 18.55 7.70 8.51
CA LEU A 222 19.87 7.60 9.11
C LEU A 222 20.65 8.90 8.90
N GLU A 223 20.81 9.31 7.63
CA GLU A 223 21.59 10.49 7.26
C GLU A 223 20.89 11.81 7.54
N ALA A 224 19.57 11.88 7.34
CA ALA A 224 18.86 13.16 7.45
C ALA A 224 18.37 13.48 8.87
N ARG A 225 18.37 12.50 9.80
CA ARG A 225 17.79 12.70 11.13
C ARG A 225 18.59 12.08 12.26
N LEU A 226 19.03 10.83 12.14
CA LEU A 226 19.67 10.13 13.26
C LEU A 226 21.10 10.64 13.48
N ARG A 227 21.97 10.54 12.47
CA ARG A 227 23.36 11.00 12.54
C ARG A 227 23.49 12.50 12.86
N PRO A 228 22.76 13.42 12.20
CA PRO A 228 22.83 14.84 12.53
C PRO A 228 22.45 15.16 13.97
N ARG A 229 21.54 14.40 14.58
CA ARG A 229 21.16 14.62 15.98
C ARG A 229 22.16 14.05 16.98
N TYR A 230 22.90 13.02 16.57
CA TYR A 230 23.92 12.42 17.42
C TYR A 230 25.18 13.27 17.47
N TYR A 231 25.69 13.74 16.32
CA TYR A 231 26.97 14.49 16.26
C TYR A 231 26.87 15.98 16.62
N VAL A 232 25.68 16.50 16.93
CA VAL A 232 25.50 17.89 17.38
C VAL A 232 25.55 18.00 18.91
N VAL A 233 25.48 16.86 19.62
CA VAL A 233 25.68 16.76 21.07
C VAL A 233 27.17 16.48 21.33
#